data_AF-A0A350SX36-F1
#
_entry.id   AF-A0A350SX36-F1
#
_cell.length_a   1.000
_cell.length_b   1.000
_cell.length_c   1.000
_cell.angle_alpha   90.00
_cell.angle_beta   90.00
_cell.angle_gamma   90.00
#
_symmetry.space_group_name_H-M   'P 1'
#
loop_
_entity.id
_entity.type
_entity.pdbx_description
1 polymer ?
#
loop_
_entity_poly.entity_id
_entity_poly.type
_entity_poly.pdbx_seq_one_letter_code
_entity_poly.pdbx_strand_id
1 'polypeptide(L)'
;MLDSCPCLPPCACRAGRTRPPARAPPPTPGCCPGGLHRITRPQGCRIECIAGRAWITHDRDPRDTVLEVGESHTCDRPELVIVQALEALTLRVLPPAG
;
A
#
# COMPACT_ATOMS: atom_id res chain seq x y z
N MET A 1 46.48 -35.36 -3.39
CA MET A 1 45.07 -35.51 -2.96
C MET A 1 44.35 -34.28 -3.45
N LEU A 2 43.42 -34.50 -4.37
CA LEU A 2 42.54 -33.47 -4.92
C LEU A 2 41.64 -32.98 -3.80
N ASP A 3 41.36 -31.68 -3.75
CA ASP A 3 39.98 -31.23 -3.62
C ASP A 3 39.84 -29.84 -4.24
N SER A 4 39.40 -29.89 -5.49
CA SER A 4 38.88 -28.77 -6.26
C SER A 4 37.54 -28.33 -5.67
N CYS A 5 37.37 -27.04 -5.39
CA CYS A 5 36.04 -26.45 -5.20
C CYS A 5 35.82 -25.37 -6.26
N PRO A 6 35.08 -25.66 -7.35
CA PRO A 6 34.70 -24.67 -8.33
C PRO A 6 33.19 -24.38 -8.22
N CYS A 7 32.82 -23.22 -7.69
CA CYS A 7 31.51 -22.63 -7.95
C CYS A 7 31.47 -21.16 -7.52
N LEU A 8 31.84 -20.27 -8.44
CA LEU A 8 31.16 -18.99 -8.57
C LEU A 8 30.26 -19.07 -9.81
N PRO A 9 29.06 -18.49 -9.73
CA PRO A 9 28.72 -17.47 -10.71
C PRO A 9 28.64 -16.11 -10.02
N PRO A 10 28.96 -15.00 -10.70
CA PRO A 10 28.69 -13.69 -10.16
C PRO A 10 27.17 -13.49 -10.16
N CYS A 11 26.59 -13.33 -8.96
CA CYS A 11 25.26 -12.73 -8.82
C CYS A 11 25.33 -11.34 -9.44
N ALA A 12 24.90 -11.22 -10.70
CA ALA A 12 24.59 -9.94 -11.32
C ALA A 12 23.29 -9.40 -10.70
N CYS A 13 23.32 -9.10 -9.41
CA CYS A 13 22.37 -8.21 -8.78
C CYS A 13 22.68 -6.84 -9.33
N ARG A 14 22.12 -6.54 -10.50
CA ARG A 14 22.00 -5.18 -11.01
C ARG A 14 21.20 -4.45 -9.94
N ALA A 15 21.89 -3.82 -9.00
CA ALA A 15 21.31 -2.87 -8.06
C ALA A 15 20.79 -1.72 -8.92
N GLY A 16 19.58 -1.90 -9.44
CA GLY A 16 18.80 -0.81 -9.98
C GLY A 16 18.81 0.24 -8.89
N ARG A 17 19.37 1.41 -9.19
CA ARG A 17 19.38 2.56 -8.31
C ARG A 17 17.94 2.79 -7.87
N THR A 18 17.58 2.31 -6.69
CA THR A 18 16.30 2.64 -6.08
C THR A 18 16.41 4.12 -5.77
N ARG A 19 15.74 4.92 -6.60
CA ARG A 19 15.47 6.31 -6.26
C ARG A 19 14.89 6.27 -4.84
N PRO A 20 15.47 6.99 -3.86
CA PRO A 20 14.88 7.04 -2.53
C PRO A 20 13.42 7.44 -2.73
N PRO A 21 12.45 6.70 -2.15
CA PRO A 21 11.06 7.04 -2.34
C PRO A 21 10.93 8.51 -1.95
N ALA A 22 10.42 9.32 -2.88
CA ALA A 22 10.02 10.68 -2.58
C ALA A 22 9.24 10.58 -1.28
N ARG A 23 9.73 11.26 -0.23
CA ARG A 23 9.34 11.09 1.16
C ARG A 23 7.85 10.73 1.23
N ALA A 24 7.57 9.47 1.58
CA ALA A 24 6.20 8.98 1.53
C ALA A 24 5.29 9.96 2.28
N PRO A 25 4.10 10.29 1.75
CA PRO A 25 3.21 11.21 2.41
C PRO A 25 3.00 10.75 3.85
N PRO A 26 2.98 11.70 4.82
CA PRO A 26 2.75 11.34 6.20
C PRO A 26 1.44 10.56 6.31
N PRO A 27 1.37 9.55 7.20
CA PRO A 27 0.12 8.86 7.42
C PRO A 27 -0.95 9.87 7.86
N THR A 28 -2.19 9.62 7.43
CA THR A 28 -3.33 10.39 7.89
C THR A 28 -3.44 10.24 9.41
N PRO A 29 -3.64 11.34 10.17
CA PRO A 29 -3.86 11.25 11.61
C PRO A 29 -4.95 10.24 11.93
N GLY A 30 -4.77 9.51 13.05
CA GLY A 30 -5.60 8.36 13.40
C GLY A 30 -7.09 8.66 13.30
N CYS A 31 -7.82 7.84 12.54
CA CYS A 31 -9.26 7.89 12.42
C CYS A 31 -9.89 7.10 13.58
N CYS A 32 -10.84 7.71 14.27
CA CYS A 32 -11.66 7.01 15.27
C CYS A 32 -12.49 5.90 14.61
N PRO A 33 -12.86 4.83 15.32
CA PRO A 33 -13.82 3.84 14.83
C PRO A 33 -15.09 4.49 14.28
N GLY A 34 -15.57 4.03 13.13
CA GLY A 34 -16.68 4.63 12.39
C GLY A 34 -16.31 5.86 11.55
N GLY A 35 -15.11 6.41 11.67
CA GLY A 35 -14.61 7.51 10.86
C GLY A 35 -14.50 7.14 9.38
N LEU A 36 -14.78 8.11 8.50
CA LEU A 36 -14.72 7.93 7.05
C LEU A 36 -13.63 8.82 6.43
N HIS A 37 -12.81 8.23 5.56
CA HIS A 37 -11.87 8.93 4.71
C HIS A 37 -12.28 8.76 3.24
N ARG A 38 -12.33 9.86 2.49
CA ARG A 38 -12.81 9.90 1.10
C ARG A 38 -11.65 10.18 0.16
N ILE A 39 -11.47 9.36 -0.86
CA ILE A 39 -10.44 9.54 -1.90
C ILE A 39 -11.15 9.71 -3.24
N THR A 40 -11.20 10.95 -3.75
CA THR A 40 -12.00 11.34 -4.92
C THR A 40 -11.32 11.15 -6.27
N ARG A 41 -10.00 10.91 -6.28
CA ARG A 41 -9.23 10.56 -7.49
C ARG A 41 -8.32 9.36 -7.20
N PRO A 42 -8.88 8.18 -6.92
CA PRO A 42 -8.13 7.09 -6.34
C PRO A 42 -7.34 6.29 -7.38
N GLN A 43 -7.67 6.33 -8.67
CA GLN A 43 -7.01 5.50 -9.68
C GLN A 43 -5.48 5.61 -9.61
N GLY A 44 -4.83 4.46 -9.47
CA GLY A 44 -3.39 4.29 -9.30
C GLY A 44 -2.89 4.49 -7.86
N CYS A 45 -3.64 5.12 -6.97
CA CYS A 45 -3.24 5.30 -5.58
C CYS A 45 -3.13 3.95 -4.86
N ARG A 46 -2.21 3.87 -3.89
CA ARG A 46 -2.07 2.72 -3.00
C ARG A 46 -2.37 3.13 -1.56
N ILE A 47 -3.34 2.47 -0.95
CA ILE A 47 -3.76 2.68 0.44
C ILE A 47 -3.08 1.63 1.29
N GLU A 48 -2.23 2.03 2.23
CA GLU A 48 -1.55 1.15 3.18
C GLU A 48 -2.18 1.28 4.56
N CYS A 49 -2.47 0.16 5.22
CA CYS A 49 -2.87 0.15 6.61
C CYS A 49 -1.64 0.06 7.51
N ILE A 50 -1.40 1.11 8.30
CA ILE A 50 -0.24 1.21 9.19
C ILE A 50 -0.58 0.69 10.59
N ALA A 51 -1.81 0.91 11.06
CA ALA A 51 -2.33 0.42 12.34
C ALA A 51 -3.86 0.37 12.32
N GLY A 52 -4.46 -0.57 13.05
CA GLY A 52 -5.92 -0.76 13.09
C GLY A 52 -6.45 -1.55 11.90
N ARG A 53 -7.72 -1.33 11.58
CA ARG A 53 -8.45 -2.09 10.56
C ARG A 53 -9.42 -1.22 9.77
N ALA A 54 -9.50 -1.45 8.47
CA ALA A 54 -10.31 -0.63 7.57
C ALA A 54 -11.22 -1.47 6.67
N TRP A 55 -12.40 -0.96 6.36
CA TRP A 55 -13.23 -1.42 5.25
C TRP A 55 -13.09 -0.41 4.10
N ILE A 56 -12.69 -0.89 2.93
CA ILE A 56 -12.64 -0.13 1.68
C ILE A 56 -13.81 -0.51 0.78
N THR A 57 -14.54 0.51 0.33
CA THR A 57 -15.58 0.38 -0.70
C THR A 57 -15.28 1.31 -1.86
N HIS A 58 -15.52 0.83 -3.08
CA HIS A 58 -15.44 1.62 -4.30
C HIS A 58 -16.85 1.91 -4.79
N ASP A 59 -17.12 3.16 -5.17
CA ASP A 59 -18.38 3.49 -5.79
C ASP A 59 -18.55 2.68 -7.09
N ARG A 60 -19.74 2.10 -7.27
CA ARG A 60 -20.10 1.22 -8.39
C ARG A 60 -19.29 -0.08 -8.51
N ASP A 61 -18.50 -0.47 -7.52
CA ASP A 61 -17.92 -1.82 -7.43
C ASP A 61 -18.62 -2.60 -6.30
N PRO A 62 -19.21 -3.78 -6.57
CA PRO A 62 -19.79 -4.61 -5.52
C PRO A 62 -18.75 -5.28 -4.61
N ARG A 63 -17.46 -5.18 -4.94
CA ARG A 63 -16.38 -5.75 -4.13
C ARG A 63 -16.00 -4.81 -3.01
N ASP A 64 -16.01 -5.37 -1.82
CA ASP A 64 -15.50 -4.77 -0.62
C ASP A 64 -14.17 -5.41 -0.22
N THR A 65 -13.27 -4.63 0.37
CA THR A 65 -11.98 -5.12 0.85
C THR A 65 -11.77 -4.71 2.29
N VAL A 66 -11.43 -5.66 3.15
CA VAL A 66 -10.95 -5.36 4.50
C VAL A 66 -9.42 -5.28 4.46
N LEU A 67 -8.88 -4.29 5.14
CA LEU A 67 -7.46 -3.98 5.20
C LEU A 67 -6.98 -4.12 6.64
N GLU A 68 -6.15 -5.13 6.89
CA GLU A 68 -5.46 -5.36 8.15
C GLU A 68 -4.11 -4.63 8.18
N VAL A 69 -3.50 -4.53 9.36
CA VAL A 69 -2.18 -3.92 9.54
C VAL A 69 -1.14 -4.57 8.64
N GLY A 70 -0.40 -3.74 7.90
CA GLY A 70 0.64 -4.17 6.96
C GLY A 70 0.14 -4.52 5.56
N GLU A 71 -1.17 -4.63 5.37
CA GLU A 71 -1.75 -4.84 4.05
C GLU A 71 -1.88 -3.54 3.26
N SER A 72 -2.12 -3.69 1.96
CA SER A 72 -2.40 -2.56 1.08
C SER A 72 -3.43 -2.86 0.01
N HIS A 73 -4.23 -1.86 -0.35
CA HIS A 73 -5.14 -1.89 -1.48
C HIS A 73 -4.65 -0.96 -2.59
N THR A 74 -4.60 -1.45 -3.82
CA THR A 74 -4.33 -0.60 -4.99
C THR A 74 -5.64 -0.27 -5.67
N CYS A 75 -5.91 1.01 -5.84
CA CYS A 75 -7.10 1.47 -6.52
C CYS A 75 -6.89 1.42 -8.03
N ASP A 76 -7.51 0.46 -8.71
CA ASP A 76 -7.45 0.29 -10.16
C ASP A 76 -8.52 1.10 -10.91
N ARG A 77 -9.49 1.66 -10.18
CA ARG A 77 -10.66 2.38 -10.67
C ARG A 77 -10.63 3.89 -10.37
N PRO A 78 -11.23 4.73 -11.24
CA PRO A 78 -11.34 6.18 -11.03
C PRO A 78 -12.49 6.60 -10.11
N GLU A 79 -13.47 5.73 -9.87
CA GLU A 79 -14.62 6.02 -9.02
C GLU A 79 -14.20 6.26 -7.56
N LEU A 80 -15.01 7.02 -6.81
CA LEU A 80 -14.75 7.37 -5.42
C LEU A 80 -14.45 6.15 -4.54
N VAL A 81 -13.43 6.28 -3.69
CA VAL A 81 -13.17 5.31 -2.62
C VAL A 81 -13.55 5.87 -1.27
N ILE A 82 -14.28 5.08 -0.50
CA ILE A 82 -14.54 5.31 0.92
C ILE A 82 -13.71 4.32 1.72
N VAL A 83 -12.97 4.83 2.69
CA VAL A 83 -12.32 4.02 3.71
C VAL A 83 -13.00 4.28 5.04
N GLN A 84 -13.59 3.24 5.62
CA GLN A 84 -14.20 3.28 6.94
C GLN A 84 -13.28 2.63 7.96
N ALA A 85 -13.02 3.33 9.06
CA ALA A 85 -12.31 2.81 10.21
C ALA A 85 -13.21 1.82 10.97
N LEU A 86 -12.80 0.55 11.02
CA LEU A 86 -13.46 -0.46 11.87
C LEU A 86 -12.95 -0.40 13.32
N GLU A 87 -11.69 0.03 13.48
CA GLU A 87 -11.00 0.27 14.75
C GLU A 87 -10.26 1.61 14.70
N ALA A 88 -9.48 1.95 15.72
CA ALA A 88 -8.57 3.10 15.66
C ALA A 88 -7.57 2.90 14.51
N LEU A 89 -7.69 3.69 13.45
CA LEU A 89 -7.09 3.41 12.15
C LEU A 89 -6.04 4.46 11.77
N THR A 90 -4.85 4.02 11.39
CA THR A 90 -3.83 4.88 10.75
C THR A 90 -3.55 4.36 9.35
N LEU A 91 -3.76 5.22 8.33
CA LEU A 91 -3.53 4.88 6.93
C LEU A 91 -2.43 5.73 6.33
N ARG A 92 -1.83 5.24 5.24
CA ARG A 92 -1.07 6.05 4.30
C ARG A 92 -1.64 5.90 2.90
N VAL A 93 -1.78 7.02 2.19
CA VAL A 93 -2.21 7.00 0.78
C VAL A 93 -1.04 7.46 -0.08
N LEU A 94 -0.49 6.53 -0.86
CA LEU A 94 0.57 6.80 -1.82
C LEU A 94 -0.07 7.22 -3.16
N PRO A 95 0.49 8.23 -3.85
CA PRO A 95 0.04 8.60 -5.17
C PRO A 95 0.31 7.49 -6.21
N PRO A 96 -0.29 7.58 -7.40
CA PRO A 96 0.01 6.67 -8.51
C PRO A 96 1.51 6.58 -8.81
N ALA A 97 2.00 5.36 -9.05
CA ALA A 97 3.33 5.18 -9.63
C ALA A 97 3.29 5.73 -11.06
N GLY A 98 3.99 6.84 -11.28
CA GLY A 98 4.06 7.52 -12.59
C GLY A 98 4.88 6.75 -13.62
#